data_AF-C9ZVR8-F1
#
_entry.id   AF-C9ZVR8-F1
#
_cell.length_a   1.000
_cell.length_b   1.000
_cell.length_c   1.000
_cell.angle_alpha   90.00
_cell.angle_beta   90.00
_cell.angle_gamma   90.00
#
_symmetry.space_group_name_H-M   'P 1'
#
loop_
_entity.id
_entity.type
_entity.pdbx_description
1 polymer ?
#
loop_
_entity_poly.entity_id
_entity_poly.type
_entity_poly.pdbx_seq_one_letter_code
_entity_poly.pdbx_strand_id
1 'polypeptide(L)'
;MPPRRAVMLPRQQLRTMAFSVDDQEAALAEWQSRARTDKLVFKDITLKIAHQRKSAEEVSRGGRWLAEHAALEREVVSCAFDFEKAWASCSSLLPEAAVRERAGMEERCESIHRSLKKTIGGLQKECRDLHKKEANVMPDGVNTLREKISTMREEISESIKVIEHEVESLLNEMEESENILPIETVQTLVRSSLELLDSVCESMVCKPNPRLVKTFRDAIEVGGEEAVSRLMSTERTGATVDLSSSDIRKISLVLKTYTSLSTLGSEKPDLPGDVYNRVHQSLPDMSRDKVRLAVNEVLRQKREKALARTVTLQFKKKSLELLKSFEKAAAADEEIGRLVADMEEEAKLREEQQRKKHRELDELRAVREAKELARRDEEEARRKEEEERTQRVMRAREIEFQERLKQLHLYQEQQKELQEKEIELRRALAEEEAIQKAIRGERNAKRVVERQKEYEEKCRLRKKRQQDLEEIKAARAKTLEAFFNGVRQQLGVEADPERVLQGTVSSKQNEAYVPFAEAARYTVHGYTADEVAKDPRFRLQLALLEAGLHKTAYGREVISRGYRVSAAQRPSDDNPLSNNF
;
A
#
# COMPACT_ATOMS: atom_id res chain seq x y z
N MET A 1 1.41 83.08 65.44
CA MET A 1 2.36 82.88 66.56
C MET A 1 2.67 84.24 67.19
N PRO A 2 1.96 84.65 68.25
CA PRO A 2 2.42 85.72 69.13
C PRO A 2 3.51 85.18 70.08
N PRO A 3 4.43 86.04 70.57
CA PRO A 3 5.59 85.58 71.30
C PRO A 3 5.19 84.96 72.64
N ARG A 4 5.82 83.82 72.95
CA ARG A 4 5.73 83.14 74.24
C ARG A 4 6.00 84.15 75.35
N ARG A 5 4.96 84.53 76.11
CA ARG A 5 5.15 85.17 77.40
C ARG A 5 5.97 84.21 78.25
N ALA A 6 7.23 84.57 78.49
CA ALA A 6 8.05 83.94 79.51
C ALA A 6 7.27 84.02 80.83
N VAL A 7 6.79 82.88 81.30
CA VAL A 7 6.35 82.74 82.69
C VAL A 7 7.63 82.92 83.50
N MET A 8 7.81 84.14 84.01
CA MET A 8 8.76 84.43 85.07
C MET A 8 8.39 83.52 86.24
N LEU A 9 9.16 82.43 86.42
CA LEU A 9 9.20 81.71 87.68
C LEU A 9 9.52 82.74 88.77
N PRO A 10 8.65 82.97 89.76
CA PRO A 10 9.01 83.81 90.88
C PRO A 10 10.24 83.19 91.52
N ARG A 11 11.32 83.97 91.65
CA ARG A 11 12.42 83.64 92.56
C ARG A 11 11.78 83.22 93.87
N GLN A 12 11.91 81.94 94.24
CA GLN A 12 11.57 81.45 95.57
C GLN A 12 12.47 82.17 96.56
N GLN A 13 12.04 83.35 97.00
CA GLN A 13 12.40 83.83 98.32
C GLN A 13 11.85 82.78 99.28
N LEU A 14 12.75 81.98 99.84
CA LEU A 14 12.53 81.27 101.10
C LEU A 14 12.19 82.33 102.16
N ARG A 15 10.93 82.78 102.15
CA ARG A 15 10.30 83.27 103.36
C ARG A 15 10.07 82.03 104.20
N THR A 16 10.94 81.84 105.18
CA THR A 16 10.65 81.09 106.41
C THR A 16 9.43 81.75 107.04
N MET A 17 8.24 81.39 106.53
CA MET A 17 6.99 81.67 107.20
C MET A 17 6.94 80.69 108.35
N ALA A 18 7.23 81.17 109.56
CA ALA A 18 6.71 80.54 110.76
C ALA A 18 5.19 80.65 110.66
N PHE A 19 4.57 79.70 109.97
CA PHE A 19 3.12 79.59 109.95
C PHE A 19 2.69 79.30 111.39
N SER A 20 1.72 80.06 111.88
CA SER A 20 0.97 79.60 113.04
C SER A 20 0.43 78.20 112.72
N VAL A 21 0.27 77.35 113.74
CA VAL A 21 -0.45 76.07 113.60
C VAL A 21 -1.81 76.33 112.93
N ASP A 22 -2.45 77.45 113.27
CA ASP A 22 -3.73 77.88 112.69
C ASP A 22 -3.67 78.15 111.18
N ASP A 23 -2.57 78.73 110.68
CA ASP A 23 -2.42 79.02 109.24
C ASP A 23 -2.13 77.76 108.43
N GLN A 24 -1.41 76.79 109.01
CA GLN A 24 -1.21 75.46 108.42
C GLN A 24 -2.51 74.67 108.39
N GLU A 25 -3.29 74.73 109.46
CA GLU A 25 -4.61 74.10 109.54
C GLU A 25 -5.59 74.73 108.55
N ALA A 26 -5.59 76.07 108.40
CA ALA A 26 -6.41 76.77 107.41
C ALA A 26 -6.03 76.40 105.97
N ALA A 27 -4.73 76.35 105.66
CA ALA A 27 -4.25 75.94 104.34
C ALA A 27 -4.56 74.47 104.04
N LEU A 28 -4.46 73.58 105.03
CA LEU A 28 -4.86 72.17 104.91
C LEU A 28 -6.37 72.04 104.73
N ALA A 29 -7.18 72.81 105.44
CA ALA A 29 -8.63 72.82 105.29
C ALA A 29 -9.05 73.34 103.90
N GLU A 30 -8.41 74.39 103.39
CA GLU A 30 -8.64 74.90 102.04
C GLU A 30 -8.20 73.88 100.98
N TRP A 31 -7.05 73.25 101.14
CA TRP A 31 -6.58 72.19 100.25
C TRP A 31 -7.51 70.98 100.27
N GLN A 32 -7.99 70.55 101.44
CA GLN A 32 -8.96 69.47 101.56
C GLN A 32 -10.30 69.84 100.94
N SER A 33 -10.75 71.09 101.08
CA SER A 33 -11.96 71.59 100.44
C SER A 33 -11.83 71.56 98.90
N ARG A 34 -10.72 72.07 98.37
CA ARG A 34 -10.39 72.02 96.94
C ARG A 34 -10.26 70.59 96.43
N ALA A 35 -9.60 69.71 97.17
CA ALA A 35 -9.49 68.30 96.82
C ALA A 35 -10.86 67.61 96.77
N ARG A 36 -11.81 68.00 97.64
CA ARG A 36 -13.20 67.49 97.61
C ARG A 36 -13.94 68.01 96.37
N THR A 37 -13.82 69.29 96.03
CA THR A 37 -14.45 69.85 94.82
C THR A 37 -13.85 69.23 93.56
N ASP A 38 -12.53 69.10 93.49
CA ASP A 38 -11.83 68.49 92.36
C ASP A 38 -12.24 67.03 92.21
N LYS A 39 -12.40 66.28 93.32
CA LYS A 39 -12.92 64.91 93.28
C LYS A 39 -14.32 64.81 92.69
N LEU A 40 -15.19 65.79 92.95
CA LEU A 40 -16.52 65.84 92.34
C LEU A 40 -16.44 66.18 90.84
N VAL A 41 -15.58 67.12 90.46
CA VAL A 41 -15.33 67.47 89.05
C VAL A 41 -14.74 66.29 88.27
N PHE A 42 -13.78 65.55 88.85
CA PHE A 42 -13.22 64.34 88.25
C PHE A 42 -14.27 63.24 88.07
N LYS A 43 -15.18 63.05 89.05
CA LYS A 43 -16.29 62.11 88.90
C LYS A 43 -17.21 62.51 87.74
N ASP A 44 -17.55 63.80 87.62
CA ASP A 44 -18.39 64.30 86.54
C ASP A 44 -17.74 64.13 85.15
N ILE A 45 -16.44 64.42 85.05
CA ILE A 45 -15.65 64.19 83.82
C ILE A 45 -15.61 62.70 83.46
N THR A 46 -15.38 61.83 84.44
CA THR A 46 -15.32 60.38 84.21
C THR A 46 -16.66 59.83 83.73
N LEU A 47 -17.78 60.30 84.29
CA LEU A 47 -19.12 59.95 83.85
C LEU A 47 -19.38 60.42 82.41
N LYS A 48 -18.95 61.64 82.05
CA LYS A 48 -19.04 62.17 80.68
C LYS A 48 -18.24 61.33 79.68
N ILE A 49 -17.01 60.93 80.02
CA ILE A 49 -16.18 60.07 79.17
C ILE A 49 -16.83 58.70 78.99
N ALA A 50 -17.36 58.09 80.06
CA ALA A 50 -18.06 56.81 79.99
C ALA A 50 -19.30 56.91 79.09
N HIS A 51 -20.08 57.98 79.22
CA HIS A 51 -21.24 58.24 78.36
C HIS A 51 -20.84 58.42 76.89
N GLN A 52 -19.80 59.21 76.60
CA GLN A 52 -19.32 59.42 75.23
C GLN A 52 -18.77 58.14 74.61
N ARG A 53 -18.06 57.31 75.38
CA ARG A 53 -17.58 56.00 74.92
C ARG A 53 -18.74 55.07 74.58
N LYS A 54 -19.75 55.00 75.44
CA LYS A 54 -20.97 54.21 75.20
C LYS A 54 -21.70 54.68 73.93
N SER A 55 -21.85 56.00 73.77
CA SER A 55 -22.44 56.60 72.56
C SER A 55 -21.62 56.28 71.29
N ALA A 56 -20.29 56.34 71.35
CA ALA A 56 -19.43 56.01 70.22
C ALA A 56 -19.51 54.52 69.84
N GLU A 57 -19.58 53.63 70.82
CA GLU A 57 -19.79 52.19 70.60
C GLU A 57 -21.17 51.89 69.98
N GLU A 58 -22.23 52.59 70.42
CA GLU A 58 -23.58 52.50 69.84
C GLU A 58 -23.60 52.97 68.37
N VAL A 59 -22.96 54.10 68.06
CA VAL A 59 -22.81 54.60 66.68
C VAL A 59 -22.01 53.63 65.80
N SER A 60 -20.93 53.05 66.34
CA SER A 60 -20.12 52.05 65.64
C SER A 60 -20.91 50.76 65.36
N ARG A 61 -21.72 50.30 66.31
CA ARG A 61 -22.63 49.15 66.12
C ARG A 61 -23.70 49.46 65.08
N GLY A 62 -24.30 50.65 65.13
CA GLY A 62 -25.27 51.11 64.13
C GLY A 62 -24.68 51.17 62.73
N GLY A 63 -23.46 51.70 62.58
CA GLY A 63 -22.74 51.73 61.30
C GLY A 63 -22.42 50.34 60.74
N ARG A 64 -22.01 49.39 61.58
CA ARG A 64 -21.82 47.98 61.16
C ARG A 64 -23.13 47.34 60.71
N TRP A 65 -24.20 47.52 61.47
CA TRP A 65 -25.53 46.99 61.12
C TRP A 65 -26.02 47.54 59.77
N LEU A 66 -25.86 48.85 59.52
CA LEU A 66 -26.21 49.46 58.23
C LEU A 66 -25.37 48.90 57.08
N ALA A 67 -24.08 48.65 57.28
CA ALA A 67 -23.21 48.06 56.28
C ALA A 67 -23.58 46.60 55.97
N GLU A 68 -23.92 45.81 56.99
CA GLU A 68 -24.42 44.44 56.84
C GLU A 68 -25.78 44.42 56.13
N HIS A 69 -26.70 45.30 56.50
CA HIS A 69 -27.98 45.47 55.83
C HIS A 69 -27.80 45.77 54.34
N ALA A 70 -26.94 46.75 54.00
CA ALA A 70 -26.66 47.09 52.61
C ALA A 70 -25.92 45.98 51.84
N ALA A 71 -25.16 45.11 52.52
CA ALA A 71 -24.56 43.94 51.91
C ALA A 71 -25.61 42.86 51.62
N LEU A 72 -26.50 42.58 52.58
CA LEU A 72 -27.61 41.65 52.43
C LEU A 72 -28.58 42.10 51.33
N GLU A 73 -28.92 43.39 51.25
CA GLU A 73 -29.76 43.93 50.17
C GLU A 73 -29.13 43.69 48.79
N ARG A 74 -27.82 43.91 48.65
CA ARG A 74 -27.12 43.63 47.39
C ARG A 74 -27.13 42.14 47.04
N GLU A 75 -26.98 41.27 48.02
CA GLU A 75 -27.05 39.82 47.83
C GLU A 75 -28.45 39.38 47.42
N VAL A 76 -29.50 39.87 48.09
CA VAL A 76 -30.90 39.61 47.73
C VAL A 76 -31.19 40.03 46.30
N VAL A 77 -30.73 41.22 45.88
CA VAL A 77 -30.89 41.70 44.50
C VAL A 77 -30.13 40.82 43.51
N SER A 78 -28.90 40.41 43.84
CA SER A 78 -28.11 39.52 42.98
C SER A 78 -28.77 38.15 42.82
N CYS A 79 -29.21 37.54 43.92
CA CYS A 79 -29.87 36.24 43.90
C CYS A 79 -31.21 36.30 43.13
N ALA A 80 -31.99 37.37 43.30
CA ALA A 80 -33.21 37.58 42.53
C ALA A 80 -32.92 37.67 41.03
N PHE A 81 -31.88 38.41 40.64
CA PHE A 81 -31.46 38.51 39.24
C PHE A 81 -31.00 37.18 38.64
N ASP A 82 -30.17 36.42 39.37
CA ASP A 82 -29.71 35.10 38.92
C ASP A 82 -30.88 34.11 38.77
N PHE A 83 -31.83 34.15 39.71
CA PHE A 83 -33.06 33.35 39.65
C PHE A 83 -33.93 33.74 38.45
N GLU A 84 -34.15 35.03 38.21
CA GLU A 84 -34.91 35.51 37.04
C GLU A 84 -34.27 35.06 35.73
N LYS A 85 -32.94 35.12 35.64
CA LYS A 85 -32.19 34.65 34.47
C LYS A 85 -32.33 33.15 34.26
N ALA A 86 -32.20 32.35 35.32
CA ALA A 86 -32.39 30.91 35.26
C ALA A 86 -33.83 30.56 34.85
N TRP A 87 -34.81 31.25 35.43
CA TRP A 87 -36.21 31.08 35.10
C TRP A 87 -36.51 31.47 33.64
N ALA A 88 -36.02 32.61 33.16
CA ALA A 88 -36.20 33.02 31.77
C ALA A 88 -35.67 31.96 30.79
N SER A 89 -34.57 31.29 31.16
CA SER A 89 -33.95 30.24 30.36
C SER A 89 -34.77 28.94 30.28
N CYS A 90 -35.60 28.63 31.29
CA CYS A 90 -36.38 27.38 31.33
C CYS A 90 -37.91 27.58 31.26
N SER A 91 -38.41 28.81 31.40
CA SER A 91 -39.85 29.10 31.51
C SER A 91 -40.70 28.62 30.33
N SER A 92 -40.15 28.62 29.12
CA SER A 92 -40.83 28.12 27.92
C SER A 92 -40.93 26.59 27.86
N LEU A 93 -40.19 25.88 28.71
CA LEU A 93 -40.12 24.43 28.78
C LEU A 93 -40.92 23.87 29.98
N LEU A 94 -41.44 24.73 30.86
CA LEU A 94 -42.12 24.33 32.08
C LEU A 94 -43.65 24.23 31.88
N PRO A 95 -44.34 23.31 32.60
CA PRO A 95 -45.79 23.22 32.57
C PRO A 95 -46.50 24.48 33.09
N GLU A 96 -47.66 24.83 32.50
CA GLU A 96 -48.46 26.01 32.91
C GLU A 96 -48.85 26.01 34.40
N ALA A 97 -48.94 24.84 35.03
CA ALA A 97 -49.19 24.71 36.47
C ALA A 97 -48.07 25.37 37.31
N ALA A 98 -46.80 25.14 36.96
CA ALA A 98 -45.65 25.71 37.67
C ALA A 98 -45.55 27.23 37.48
N VAL A 99 -45.96 27.74 36.31
CA VAL A 99 -46.01 29.18 36.04
C VAL A 99 -47.08 29.87 36.90
N ARG A 100 -48.25 29.25 37.06
CA ARG A 100 -49.32 29.76 37.94
C ARG A 100 -48.94 29.72 39.41
N GLU A 101 -48.26 28.66 39.85
CA GLU A 101 -47.78 28.54 41.22
C GLU A 101 -46.78 29.65 41.58
N ARG A 102 -45.85 29.96 40.67
CA ARG A 102 -44.93 31.10 40.82
C ARG A 102 -45.70 32.42 40.97
N ALA A 103 -46.65 32.70 40.08
CA ALA A 103 -47.43 33.93 40.15
C ALA A 103 -48.18 34.05 41.49
N GLY A 104 -48.73 32.94 42.00
CA GLY A 104 -49.37 32.89 43.31
C GLY A 104 -48.41 33.07 44.49
N MET A 105 -47.16 32.60 44.40
CA MET A 105 -46.11 32.88 45.40
C MET A 105 -45.70 34.36 45.40
N GLU A 106 -45.54 34.96 44.22
CA GLU A 106 -45.18 36.37 44.06
C GLU A 106 -46.26 37.30 44.63
N GLU A 107 -47.54 37.01 44.35
CA GLU A 107 -48.68 37.74 44.91
C GLU A 107 -48.76 37.62 46.45
N ARG A 108 -48.46 36.42 47.00
CA ARG A 108 -48.38 36.21 48.46
C ARG A 108 -47.25 37.03 49.08
N CYS A 109 -46.06 37.03 48.50
CA CYS A 109 -44.92 37.83 48.95
C CYS A 109 -45.22 39.34 48.92
N GLU A 110 -45.82 39.83 47.84
CA GLU A 110 -46.22 41.24 47.73
C GLU A 110 -47.29 41.62 48.75
N SER A 111 -48.23 40.71 49.05
CA SER A 111 -49.26 40.92 50.08
C SER A 111 -48.63 41.08 51.46
N ILE A 112 -47.72 40.18 51.83
CA ILE A 112 -46.98 40.23 53.10
C ILE A 112 -46.15 41.52 53.19
N HIS A 113 -45.41 41.86 52.13
CA HIS A 113 -44.61 43.09 52.09
C HIS A 113 -45.47 44.35 52.26
N ARG A 114 -46.62 44.43 51.58
CA ARG A 114 -47.57 45.53 51.74
C ARG A 114 -48.12 45.63 53.15
N SER A 115 -48.48 44.49 53.76
CA SER A 115 -48.97 44.42 55.13
C SER A 115 -47.94 44.94 56.14
N LEU A 116 -46.71 44.43 56.08
CA LEU A 116 -45.60 44.84 56.95
C LEU A 116 -45.22 46.30 56.77
N LYS A 117 -45.17 46.79 55.53
CA LYS A 117 -44.89 48.20 55.24
C LYS A 117 -45.95 49.12 55.84
N LYS A 118 -47.22 48.70 55.80
CA LYS A 118 -48.34 49.45 56.39
C LYS A 118 -48.26 49.47 57.92
N THR A 119 -48.01 48.34 58.57
CA THR A 119 -47.91 48.26 60.04
C THR A 119 -46.70 49.03 60.56
N ILE A 120 -45.52 48.88 59.95
CA ILE A 120 -44.31 49.64 60.30
C ILE A 120 -44.52 51.14 60.07
N GLY A 121 -45.12 51.54 58.94
CA GLY A 121 -45.45 52.94 58.66
C GLY A 121 -46.39 53.55 59.70
N GLY A 122 -47.37 52.78 60.18
CA GLY A 122 -48.27 53.16 61.27
C GLY A 122 -47.54 53.35 62.59
N LEU A 123 -46.70 52.40 63.00
CA LEU A 123 -45.88 52.49 64.20
C LEU A 123 -44.90 53.67 64.15
N GLN A 124 -44.26 53.91 63.02
CA GLN A 124 -43.38 55.07 62.84
C GLN A 124 -44.14 56.40 62.98
N LYS A 125 -45.40 56.45 62.52
CA LYS A 125 -46.25 57.63 62.70
C LYS A 125 -46.62 57.83 64.17
N GLU A 126 -47.08 56.78 64.85
CA GLU A 126 -47.38 56.82 66.28
C GLU A 126 -46.15 57.20 67.14
N CYS A 127 -44.97 56.66 66.83
CA CYS A 127 -43.70 57.04 67.46
C CYS A 127 -43.38 58.53 67.26
N ARG A 128 -43.51 59.05 66.03
CA ARG A 128 -43.28 60.47 65.74
C ARG A 128 -44.30 61.38 66.45
N ASP A 129 -45.55 60.95 66.54
CA ASP A 129 -46.62 61.71 67.18
C ASP A 129 -46.46 61.76 68.71
N LEU A 130 -45.94 60.69 69.33
CA LEU A 130 -45.54 60.69 70.74
C LEU A 130 -44.30 61.55 70.99
N HIS A 131 -43.31 61.51 70.10
CA HIS A 131 -42.08 62.31 70.22
C HIS A 131 -42.36 63.82 70.08
N LYS A 132 -43.37 64.23 69.31
CA LYS A 132 -43.81 65.63 69.21
C LYS A 132 -44.57 66.14 70.43
N LYS A 133 -45.08 65.26 71.31
CA LYS A 133 -45.87 65.60 72.51
C LYS A 133 -44.99 65.74 73.77
N GLU A 134 -43.79 66.29 73.62
CA GLU A 134 -42.70 66.38 74.62
C GLU A 134 -43.06 67.06 75.97
N ALA A 135 -44.27 67.60 76.16
CA ALA A 135 -44.66 68.26 77.40
C ALA A 135 -45.46 67.39 78.40
N ASN A 136 -46.01 66.23 78.01
CA ASN A 136 -46.72 65.34 78.96
C ASN A 136 -46.91 63.92 78.38
N VAL A 137 -45.80 63.18 78.21
CA VAL A 137 -45.88 61.77 77.78
C VAL A 137 -46.35 60.91 78.97
N MET A 138 -47.63 60.54 78.97
CA MET A 138 -48.17 59.55 79.90
C MET A 138 -47.46 58.19 79.67
N PRO A 139 -46.97 57.50 80.72
CA PRO A 139 -46.31 56.19 80.61
C PRO A 139 -47.12 55.14 79.82
N ASP A 140 -48.45 55.26 79.87
CA ASP A 140 -49.41 54.41 79.16
C ASP A 140 -49.23 54.42 77.64
N GLY A 141 -48.90 55.56 77.04
CA GLY A 141 -48.70 55.67 75.58
C GLY A 141 -47.44 54.95 75.09
N VAL A 142 -46.41 54.88 75.94
CA VAL A 142 -45.16 54.16 75.63
C VAL A 142 -45.32 52.66 75.87
N ASN A 143 -46.07 52.27 76.92
CA ASN A 143 -46.34 50.87 77.22
C ASN A 143 -47.25 50.22 76.17
N THR A 144 -48.31 50.91 75.72
CA THR A 144 -49.18 50.44 74.63
C THR A 144 -48.40 50.27 73.32
N LEU A 145 -47.49 51.18 73.00
CA LEU A 145 -46.65 51.06 71.79
C LEU A 145 -45.62 49.92 71.92
N ARG A 146 -45.09 49.69 73.12
CA ARG A 146 -44.23 48.52 73.42
C ARG A 146 -44.99 47.21 73.23
N GLU A 147 -46.23 47.10 73.73
CA GLU A 147 -47.05 45.90 73.53
C GLU A 147 -47.40 45.65 72.06
N LYS A 148 -47.73 46.70 71.29
CA LYS A 148 -47.92 46.60 69.83
C LYS A 148 -46.66 46.13 69.09
N ILE A 149 -45.47 46.57 69.51
CA ILE A 149 -44.21 46.11 68.92
C ILE A 149 -43.93 44.65 69.29
N SER A 150 -44.20 44.24 70.53
CA SER A 150 -44.02 42.86 70.99
C SER A 150 -44.94 41.90 70.25
N THR A 151 -46.23 42.23 70.14
CA THR A 151 -47.22 41.43 69.39
C THR A 151 -46.85 41.31 67.92
N MET A 152 -46.46 42.41 67.26
CA MET A 152 -45.96 42.35 65.88
C MET A 152 -44.71 41.47 65.74
N ARG A 153 -43.79 41.50 66.72
CA ARG A 153 -42.59 40.65 66.70
C ARG A 153 -42.95 39.17 66.83
N GLU A 154 -43.94 38.82 67.64
CA GLU A 154 -44.47 37.46 67.76
C GLU A 154 -45.14 37.01 66.48
N GLU A 155 -45.99 37.85 65.87
CA GLU A 155 -46.65 37.56 64.58
C GLU A 155 -45.64 37.34 63.43
N ILE A 156 -44.60 38.17 63.36
CA ILE A 156 -43.52 38.01 62.37
C ILE A 156 -42.74 36.72 62.63
N SER A 157 -42.40 36.44 63.89
CA SER A 157 -41.70 35.22 64.28
C SER A 157 -42.49 33.96 63.90
N GLU A 158 -43.79 33.96 64.13
CA GLU A 158 -44.65 32.83 63.77
C GLU A 158 -44.81 32.69 62.26
N SER A 159 -44.95 33.80 61.54
CA SER A 159 -44.99 33.80 60.06
C SER A 159 -43.69 33.27 59.46
N ILE A 160 -42.53 33.63 60.05
CA ILE A 160 -41.22 33.10 59.64
C ILE A 160 -41.17 31.59 59.85
N LYS A 161 -41.61 31.08 61.01
CA LYS A 161 -41.62 29.63 61.26
C LYS A 161 -42.51 28.86 60.28
N VAL A 162 -43.67 29.41 59.93
CA VAL A 162 -44.57 28.81 58.93
C VAL A 162 -43.88 28.72 57.57
N ILE A 163 -43.25 29.82 57.12
CA ILE A 163 -42.51 29.84 55.86
C ILE A 163 -41.30 28.89 55.93
N GLU A 164 -40.56 28.87 57.03
CA GLU A 164 -39.45 27.93 57.25
C GLU A 164 -39.93 26.48 57.18
N HIS A 165 -41.10 26.17 57.73
CA HIS A 165 -41.69 24.84 57.66
C HIS A 165 -42.15 24.47 56.24
N GLU A 166 -42.81 25.39 55.53
CA GLU A 166 -43.20 25.21 54.11
C GLU A 166 -41.97 24.98 53.23
N VAL A 167 -40.92 25.77 53.41
CA VAL A 167 -39.64 25.62 52.70
C VAL A 167 -38.99 24.28 53.03
N GLU A 168 -38.98 23.88 54.31
CA GLU A 168 -38.43 22.58 54.73
C GLU A 168 -39.23 21.41 54.11
N SER A 169 -40.56 21.52 54.01
CA SER A 169 -41.42 20.53 53.35
C SER A 169 -41.09 20.40 51.86
N LEU A 170 -41.02 21.53 51.14
CA LEU A 170 -40.69 21.54 49.71
C LEU A 170 -39.27 21.00 49.44
N LEU A 171 -38.31 21.32 50.30
CA LEU A 171 -36.95 20.83 50.18
C LEU A 171 -36.84 19.33 50.49
N ASN A 172 -37.66 18.80 51.40
CA ASN A 172 -37.74 17.36 51.65
C ASN A 172 -38.32 16.62 50.43
N GLU A 173 -39.35 17.16 49.78
CA GLU A 173 -39.90 16.61 48.53
C GLU A 173 -38.86 16.62 47.39
N MET A 174 -38.01 17.65 47.30
CA MET A 174 -36.91 17.71 46.34
C MET A 174 -35.78 16.71 46.66
N GLU A 175 -35.46 16.51 47.94
CA GLU A 175 -34.47 15.50 48.37
C GLU A 175 -34.96 14.08 48.08
N GLU A 176 -36.26 13.78 48.21
CA GLU A 176 -36.83 12.50 47.81
C GLU A 176 -36.67 12.21 46.32
N SER A 177 -36.70 13.23 45.46
CA SER A 177 -36.43 13.08 44.03
C SER A 177 -34.93 13.01 43.67
N GLU A 178 -34.03 13.53 44.52
CA GLU A 178 -32.56 13.41 44.38
C GLU A 178 -31.99 12.13 45.04
N ASN A 179 -32.78 11.39 45.81
CA ASN A 179 -32.36 10.21 46.58
C ASN A 179 -32.08 8.96 45.74
N ILE A 180 -32.15 9.03 44.40
CA ILE A 180 -31.64 7.94 43.56
C ILE A 180 -30.14 7.84 43.80
N LEU A 181 -29.69 6.72 44.37
CA LEU A 181 -28.28 6.53 44.68
C LEU A 181 -27.46 6.70 43.39
N PRO A 182 -26.33 7.42 43.40
CA PRO A 182 -25.50 7.62 42.21
C PRO A 182 -25.20 6.33 41.44
N ILE A 183 -25.06 5.23 42.15
CA ILE A 183 -24.85 3.89 41.59
C ILE A 183 -26.06 3.41 40.79
N GLU A 184 -27.27 3.58 41.32
CA GLU A 184 -28.52 3.23 40.62
C GLU A 184 -28.71 4.09 39.36
N THR A 185 -28.32 5.37 39.40
CA THR A 185 -28.36 6.24 38.21
C THR A 185 -27.42 5.76 37.10
N VAL A 186 -26.24 5.24 37.45
CA VAL A 186 -25.31 4.66 36.47
C VAL A 186 -25.85 3.32 35.96
N GLN A 187 -26.38 2.45 36.82
CA GLN A 187 -26.94 1.16 36.42
C GLN A 187 -28.17 1.30 35.50
N THR A 188 -29.05 2.26 35.79
CA THR A 188 -30.20 2.57 34.93
C THR A 188 -29.73 3.11 33.58
N LEU A 189 -28.67 3.92 33.55
CA LEU A 189 -28.08 4.43 32.31
C LEU A 189 -27.38 3.34 31.49
N VAL A 190 -26.71 2.37 32.14
CA VAL A 190 -26.16 1.18 31.47
C VAL A 190 -27.29 0.41 30.79
N ARG A 191 -28.37 0.11 31.51
CA ARG A 191 -29.52 -0.62 30.98
C ARG A 191 -30.16 0.11 29.80
N SER A 192 -30.40 1.42 29.93
CA SER A 192 -30.91 2.26 28.85
C SER A 192 -29.98 2.29 27.63
N SER A 193 -28.66 2.30 27.83
CA SER A 193 -27.69 2.27 26.73
C SER A 193 -27.69 0.92 25.99
N LEU A 194 -27.90 -0.18 26.71
CA LEU A 194 -28.04 -1.52 26.13
C LEU A 194 -29.36 -1.66 25.36
N GLU A 195 -30.46 -1.13 25.89
CA GLU A 195 -31.75 -1.08 25.18
C GLU A 195 -31.67 -0.26 23.89
N LEU A 196 -30.93 0.86 23.91
CA LEU A 196 -30.65 1.66 22.72
C LEU A 196 -29.81 0.86 21.70
N LEU A 197 -28.78 0.14 22.15
CA LEU A 197 -27.99 -0.73 21.27
C LEU A 197 -28.87 -1.79 20.60
N ASP A 198 -29.75 -2.43 21.36
CA ASP A 198 -30.68 -3.45 20.86
C ASP A 198 -31.67 -2.84 19.85
N SER A 199 -32.23 -1.66 20.16
CA SER A 199 -33.10 -0.91 19.24
C SER A 199 -32.39 -0.53 17.94
N VAL A 200 -31.13 -0.08 18.00
CA VAL A 200 -30.33 0.20 16.80
C VAL A 200 -30.12 -1.08 15.99
N CYS A 201 -29.79 -2.20 16.63
CA CYS A 201 -29.64 -3.49 15.94
C CYS A 201 -30.93 -3.95 15.26
N GLU A 202 -32.10 -3.73 15.87
CA GLU A 202 -33.40 -4.07 15.30
C GLU A 202 -33.80 -3.15 14.14
N SER A 203 -33.39 -1.88 14.18
CA SER A 203 -33.69 -0.89 13.14
C SER A 203 -32.89 -1.10 11.84
N MET A 204 -31.79 -1.85 11.89
CA MET A 204 -30.93 -2.09 10.74
C MET A 204 -31.52 -3.13 9.79
N VAL A 205 -31.45 -2.85 8.48
CA VAL A 205 -31.97 -3.71 7.41
C VAL A 205 -31.27 -5.08 7.40
N CYS A 206 -29.96 -5.06 7.60
CA CYS A 206 -29.14 -6.25 7.74
C CYS A 206 -28.81 -6.45 9.22
N LYS A 207 -28.98 -7.67 9.73
CA LYS A 207 -28.61 -7.98 11.11
C LYS A 207 -27.09 -7.77 11.27
N PRO A 208 -26.64 -6.89 12.17
CA PRO A 208 -25.23 -6.64 12.38
C PRO A 208 -24.53 -7.90 12.87
N ASN A 209 -23.24 -8.03 12.55
CA ASN A 209 -22.44 -9.19 12.95
C ASN A 209 -22.50 -9.41 14.47
N PRO A 210 -22.85 -10.63 14.93
CA PRO A 210 -23.07 -10.90 16.36
C PRO A 210 -21.80 -10.70 17.20
N ARG A 211 -20.61 -10.87 16.60
CA ARG A 211 -19.34 -10.58 17.29
C ARG A 211 -19.17 -9.09 17.56
N LEU A 212 -19.54 -8.26 16.58
CA LEU A 212 -19.50 -6.81 16.72
C LEU A 212 -20.46 -6.35 17.82
N VAL A 213 -21.72 -6.77 17.76
CA VAL A 213 -22.73 -6.45 18.80
C VAL A 213 -22.24 -6.85 20.19
N LYS A 214 -21.65 -8.04 20.33
CA LYS A 214 -21.10 -8.50 21.61
C LYS A 214 -19.98 -7.60 22.12
N THR A 215 -19.00 -7.23 21.28
CA THR A 215 -17.90 -6.35 21.72
C THR A 215 -18.38 -5.00 22.23
N PHE A 216 -19.42 -4.43 21.62
CA PHE A 216 -20.00 -3.15 22.04
C PHE A 216 -20.84 -3.29 23.31
N ARG A 217 -21.59 -4.39 23.46
CA ARG A 217 -22.30 -4.72 24.71
C ARG A 217 -21.33 -4.84 25.89
N ASP A 218 -20.28 -5.65 25.73
CA ASP A 218 -19.25 -5.86 26.74
C ASP A 218 -18.57 -4.53 27.12
N ALA A 219 -18.32 -3.64 26.15
CA ALA A 219 -17.74 -2.33 26.41
C ALA A 219 -18.66 -1.36 27.20
N ILE A 220 -19.98 -1.41 26.98
CA ILE A 220 -20.95 -0.63 27.76
C ILE A 220 -21.00 -1.14 29.20
N GLU A 221 -21.05 -2.46 29.39
CA GLU A 221 -21.09 -3.11 30.70
C GLU A 221 -19.82 -2.81 31.52
N VAL A 222 -18.64 -3.04 30.94
CA VAL A 222 -17.35 -2.72 31.57
C VAL A 222 -17.22 -1.23 31.90
N GLY A 223 -17.68 -0.35 31.01
CA GLY A 223 -17.70 1.09 31.28
C GLY A 223 -18.61 1.47 32.46
N GLY A 224 -19.72 0.75 32.63
CA GLY A 224 -20.62 0.88 33.76
C GLY A 224 -19.99 0.40 35.06
N GLU A 225 -19.37 -0.77 35.04
CA GLU A 225 -18.66 -1.34 36.19
C GLU A 225 -17.50 -0.44 36.66
N GLU A 226 -16.76 0.16 35.73
CA GLU A 226 -15.70 1.12 36.04
C GLU A 226 -16.27 2.38 36.71
N ALA A 227 -17.39 2.90 36.20
CA ALA A 227 -18.08 4.06 36.77
C ALA A 227 -18.59 3.77 38.19
N VAL A 228 -19.19 2.59 38.41
CA VAL A 228 -19.61 2.15 39.75
C VAL A 228 -18.41 1.98 40.67
N SER A 229 -17.31 1.36 40.21
CA SER A 229 -16.09 1.18 41.00
C SER A 229 -15.49 2.51 41.45
N ARG A 230 -15.48 3.52 40.57
CA ARG A 230 -15.04 4.88 40.93
C ARG A 230 -15.93 5.52 42.00
N LEU A 231 -17.24 5.31 41.93
CA LEU A 231 -18.19 5.79 42.95
C LEU A 231 -18.04 5.07 44.30
N MET A 232 -17.66 3.79 44.30
CA MET A 232 -17.42 3.01 45.52
C MET A 232 -16.07 3.33 46.17
N SER A 233 -15.06 3.71 45.38
CA SER A 233 -13.70 3.98 45.90
C SER A 233 -13.58 5.18 46.86
N THR A 234 -14.64 6.00 47.02
CA THR A 234 -14.68 7.12 47.97
C THR A 234 -15.17 6.73 49.37
N GLU A 235 -15.14 5.44 49.70
CA GLU A 235 -15.71 4.87 50.92
C GLU A 235 -15.25 5.55 52.24
N ARG A 236 -16.22 5.60 53.16
CA ARG A 236 -16.29 6.34 54.43
C ARG A 236 -15.22 5.91 55.42
N THR A 237 -14.07 6.57 55.45
CA THR A 237 -13.00 6.30 56.44
C THR A 237 -13.02 7.22 57.67
N GLY A 238 -14.05 8.06 57.84
CA GLY A 238 -14.16 9.02 58.94
C GLY A 238 -15.35 8.78 59.87
N ALA A 239 -15.23 9.24 61.13
CA ALA A 239 -16.32 9.27 62.10
C ALA A 239 -17.48 10.10 61.54
N THR A 240 -18.64 9.47 61.33
CA THR A 240 -19.86 10.13 60.87
C THR A 240 -20.45 10.94 62.02
N VAL A 241 -20.66 12.24 61.77
CA VAL A 241 -21.49 13.05 62.66
C VAL A 241 -22.93 12.87 62.20
N ASP A 242 -23.80 12.42 63.10
CA ASP A 242 -25.24 12.45 62.86
C ASP A 242 -25.70 13.91 62.82
N LEU A 243 -25.79 14.45 61.61
CA LEU A 243 -26.31 15.78 61.33
C LEU A 243 -27.74 15.66 60.82
N SER A 244 -28.63 16.51 61.31
CA SER A 244 -29.95 16.69 60.69
C SER A 244 -29.79 17.22 59.26
N SER A 245 -30.70 16.89 58.35
CA SER A 245 -30.73 17.47 56.99
C SER A 245 -30.75 19.00 57.06
N SER A 246 -31.47 19.57 58.04
CA SER A 246 -31.50 21.02 58.31
C SER A 246 -30.11 21.58 58.67
N ASP A 247 -29.32 20.86 59.47
CA ASP A 247 -27.97 21.28 59.87
C ASP A 247 -27.01 21.23 58.68
N ILE A 248 -27.10 20.17 57.85
CA ILE A 248 -26.32 20.04 56.62
C ILE A 248 -26.61 21.20 55.67
N ARG A 249 -27.88 21.61 55.52
CA ARG A 249 -28.29 22.73 54.66
C ARG A 249 -27.77 24.06 55.18
N LYS A 250 -27.94 24.35 56.48
CA LYS A 250 -27.42 25.57 57.13
C LYS A 250 -25.91 25.69 56.94
N ILE A 251 -25.18 24.61 57.20
CA ILE A 251 -23.72 24.55 56.98
C ILE A 251 -23.40 24.73 55.49
N SER A 252 -24.14 24.10 54.58
CA SER A 252 -23.96 24.23 53.13
C SER A 252 -24.16 25.66 52.64
N LEU A 253 -25.14 26.38 53.20
CA LEU A 253 -25.46 27.77 52.88
C LEU A 253 -24.34 28.71 53.35
N VAL A 254 -23.89 28.54 54.59
CA VAL A 254 -22.72 29.28 55.09
C VAL A 254 -21.50 28.98 54.22
N LEU A 255 -21.24 27.72 53.85
CA LEU A 255 -20.12 27.39 52.97
C LEU A 255 -20.26 27.99 51.57
N LYS A 256 -21.49 28.19 51.05
CA LYS A 256 -21.74 28.88 49.77
C LYS A 256 -21.28 30.34 49.80
N THR A 257 -21.40 31.04 50.93
CA THR A 257 -20.97 32.44 51.04
C THR A 257 -19.45 32.62 51.02
N TYR A 258 -18.67 31.56 51.25
CA TYR A 258 -17.20 31.59 51.24
C TYR A 258 -16.56 30.86 50.05
N THR A 259 -17.35 30.12 49.26
CA THR A 259 -16.82 29.27 48.17
C THR A 259 -16.41 30.04 46.91
N SER A 260 -16.53 31.37 46.90
CA SER A 260 -15.85 32.23 45.90
C SER A 260 -14.33 32.19 46.03
N LEU A 261 -13.78 31.61 47.10
CA LEU A 261 -12.34 31.39 47.30
C LEU A 261 -11.99 29.95 46.93
N SER A 262 -11.52 29.80 45.70
CA SER A 262 -11.11 28.53 45.07
C SER A 262 -9.98 27.84 45.83
N THR A 263 -10.30 26.78 46.59
CA THR A 263 -9.33 25.77 47.08
C THR A 263 -9.91 24.37 46.96
N LEU A 264 -10.33 23.98 45.76
CA LEU A 264 -10.90 22.66 45.49
C LEU A 264 -9.87 21.50 45.44
N GLY A 265 -8.58 21.75 45.69
CA GLY A 265 -7.50 20.77 45.50
C GLY A 265 -6.82 20.24 46.77
N SER A 266 -7.09 20.76 47.97
CA SER A 266 -6.41 20.31 49.20
C SER A 266 -7.24 19.30 49.98
N GLU A 267 -6.61 18.19 50.40
CA GLU A 267 -7.20 17.17 51.28
C GLU A 267 -7.68 17.77 52.62
N LYS A 268 -7.04 18.85 53.07
CA LYS A 268 -7.48 19.69 54.20
C LYS A 268 -7.66 21.13 53.72
N PRO A 269 -8.88 21.58 53.43
CA PRO A 269 -9.12 22.99 53.17
C PRO A 269 -8.98 23.73 54.50
N ASP A 270 -7.86 24.44 54.68
CA ASP A 270 -7.73 25.42 55.75
C ASP A 270 -8.66 26.60 55.42
N LEU A 271 -9.94 26.41 55.73
CA LEU A 271 -10.94 27.45 55.68
C LEU A 271 -10.59 28.53 56.70
N PRO A 272 -10.83 29.82 56.39
CA PRO A 272 -10.66 30.89 57.36
C PRO A 272 -11.39 30.56 58.67
N GLY A 273 -10.76 30.81 59.82
CA GLY A 273 -11.34 30.55 61.15
C GLY A 273 -12.74 31.15 61.32
N ASP A 274 -13.02 32.24 60.59
CA ASP A 274 -14.30 32.93 60.54
C ASP A 274 -15.45 32.07 60.01
N VAL A 275 -15.20 31.10 59.13
CA VAL A 275 -16.21 30.18 58.60
C VAL A 275 -16.74 29.29 59.72
N TYR A 276 -15.83 28.69 60.50
CA TYR A 276 -16.21 27.84 61.64
C TYR A 276 -16.94 28.64 62.72
N ASN A 277 -16.52 29.88 62.97
CA ASN A 277 -17.20 30.78 63.91
C ASN A 277 -18.62 31.12 63.44
N ARG A 278 -18.82 31.34 62.14
CA ARG A 278 -20.14 31.67 61.58
C ARG A 278 -21.08 30.46 61.55
N VAL A 279 -20.55 29.27 61.27
CA VAL A 279 -21.31 28.02 61.41
C VAL A 279 -21.72 27.78 62.86
N HIS A 280 -20.82 28.02 63.82
CA HIS A 280 -21.14 27.93 65.25
C HIS A 280 -22.15 29.00 65.70
N GLN A 281 -22.18 30.18 65.07
CA GLN A 281 -23.22 31.19 65.33
C GLN A 281 -24.59 30.74 64.80
N SER A 282 -24.64 30.04 63.67
CA SER A 282 -25.88 29.49 63.13
C SER A 282 -26.37 28.21 63.85
N LEU A 283 -25.47 27.51 64.54
CA LEU A 283 -25.74 26.27 65.29
C LEU A 283 -25.11 26.37 66.70
N PRO A 284 -25.71 27.18 67.60
CA PRO A 284 -25.13 27.47 68.91
C PRO A 284 -25.06 26.26 69.85
N ASP A 285 -25.85 25.22 69.60
CA ASP A 285 -25.91 24.00 70.41
C ASP A 285 -24.76 23.01 70.12
N MET A 286 -23.96 23.25 69.07
CA MET A 286 -22.84 22.39 68.70
C MET A 286 -21.52 22.89 69.26
N SER A 287 -20.72 22.00 69.83
CA SER A 287 -19.34 22.35 70.24
C SER A 287 -18.47 22.70 69.03
N ARG A 288 -17.46 23.54 69.24
CA ARG A 288 -16.53 23.97 68.16
C ARG A 288 -15.86 22.80 67.43
N ASP A 289 -15.55 21.70 68.12
CA ASP A 289 -14.95 20.51 67.51
C ASP A 289 -15.97 19.72 66.68
N LYS A 290 -17.23 19.64 67.14
CA LYS A 290 -18.33 19.06 66.36
C LYS A 290 -18.64 19.90 65.12
N VAL A 291 -18.57 21.23 65.20
CA VAL A 291 -18.74 22.14 64.05
C VAL A 291 -17.66 21.88 62.99
N ARG A 292 -16.40 21.66 63.39
CA ARG A 292 -15.32 21.33 62.45
C ARG A 292 -15.57 20.00 61.73
N LEU A 293 -15.96 18.96 62.47
CA LEU A 293 -16.31 17.66 61.90
C LEU A 293 -17.51 17.77 60.95
N ALA A 294 -18.53 18.56 61.34
CA ALA A 294 -19.72 18.78 60.52
C ALA A 294 -19.43 19.52 59.22
N VAL A 295 -18.61 20.57 59.27
CA VAL A 295 -18.15 21.29 58.07
C VAL A 295 -17.37 20.37 57.13
N ASN A 296 -16.47 19.55 57.67
CA ASN A 296 -15.71 18.58 56.87
C ASN A 296 -16.62 17.53 56.23
N GLU A 297 -17.62 17.04 56.96
CA GLU A 297 -18.60 16.08 56.44
C GLU A 297 -19.44 16.68 55.31
N VAL A 298 -19.91 17.93 55.45
CA VAL A 298 -20.66 18.62 54.38
C VAL A 298 -19.79 18.86 53.13
N LEU A 299 -18.50 19.21 53.31
CA LEU A 299 -17.56 19.34 52.19
C LEU A 299 -17.29 18.01 51.50
N ARG A 300 -17.19 16.92 52.28
CA ARG A 300 -17.06 15.55 51.76
C ARG A 300 -18.28 15.18 50.92
N GLN A 301 -19.51 15.36 51.45
CA GLN A 301 -20.75 15.12 50.71
C GLN A 301 -20.86 15.96 49.42
N LYS A 302 -20.43 17.23 49.44
CA LYS A 302 -20.38 18.05 48.22
C LYS A 302 -19.41 17.49 47.17
N ARG A 303 -18.23 17.01 47.59
CA ARG A 303 -17.24 16.36 46.70
C ARG A 303 -17.79 15.06 46.13
N GLU A 304 -18.44 14.24 46.93
CA GLU A 304 -19.08 13.00 46.48
C GLU A 304 -20.20 13.28 45.47
N LYS A 305 -21.10 14.23 45.75
CA LYS A 305 -22.15 14.65 44.80
C LYS A 305 -21.55 15.19 43.49
N ALA A 306 -20.46 15.96 43.56
CA ALA A 306 -19.76 16.47 42.38
C ALA A 306 -19.07 15.35 41.57
N LEU A 307 -18.41 14.41 42.25
CA LEU A 307 -17.81 13.23 41.62
C LEU A 307 -18.88 12.38 40.95
N ALA A 308 -19.99 12.08 41.64
CA ALA A 308 -21.12 11.34 41.10
C ALA A 308 -21.66 11.98 39.82
N ARG A 309 -21.95 13.28 39.85
CA ARG A 309 -22.40 14.02 38.65
C ARG A 309 -21.39 13.91 37.51
N THR A 310 -20.10 14.06 37.82
CA THR A 310 -19.02 14.00 36.82
C THR A 310 -18.90 12.61 36.21
N VAL A 311 -18.89 11.55 37.03
CA VAL A 311 -18.80 10.15 36.57
C VAL A 311 -20.02 9.77 35.74
N THR A 312 -21.24 10.09 36.20
CA THR A 312 -22.47 9.83 35.45
C THR A 312 -22.49 10.56 34.11
N LEU A 313 -22.09 11.83 34.06
CA LEU A 313 -21.99 12.58 32.80
C LEU A 313 -20.92 12.01 31.86
N GLN A 314 -19.75 11.63 32.38
CA GLN A 314 -18.69 11.02 31.60
C GLN A 314 -19.14 9.67 31.01
N PHE A 315 -19.79 8.82 31.81
CA PHE A 315 -20.33 7.55 31.33
C PHE A 315 -21.41 7.76 30.26
N LYS A 316 -22.35 8.71 30.48
CA LYS A 316 -23.36 9.08 29.47
C LYS A 316 -22.75 9.54 28.16
N LYS A 317 -21.69 10.34 28.22
CA LYS A 317 -20.99 10.81 27.03
C LYS A 317 -20.30 9.65 26.29
N LYS A 318 -19.54 8.82 27.02
CA LYS A 318 -18.82 7.68 26.45
C LYS A 318 -19.77 6.65 25.83
N SER A 319 -20.87 6.32 26.50
CA SER A 319 -21.89 5.38 25.96
C SER A 319 -22.51 5.89 24.66
N LEU A 320 -22.86 7.17 24.57
CA LEU A 320 -23.37 7.77 23.33
C LEU A 320 -22.33 7.77 22.20
N GLU A 321 -21.05 8.06 22.50
CA GLU A 321 -19.97 7.99 21.52
C GLU A 321 -19.76 6.55 21.02
N LEU A 322 -19.86 5.57 21.92
CA LEU A 322 -19.74 4.16 21.63
C LEU A 322 -20.91 3.64 20.76
N LEU A 323 -22.13 4.10 21.01
CA LEU A 323 -23.29 3.79 20.16
C LEU A 323 -23.15 4.39 18.75
N LYS A 324 -22.66 5.63 18.64
CA LYS A 324 -22.39 6.26 17.33
C LYS A 324 -21.27 5.56 16.56
N SER A 325 -20.26 5.02 17.24
CA SER A 325 -19.21 4.25 16.58
C SER A 325 -19.69 2.86 16.19
N PHE A 326 -20.60 2.25 16.98
CA PHE A 326 -21.29 1.02 16.60
C PHE A 326 -22.06 1.18 15.29
N GLU A 327 -22.89 2.22 15.15
CA GLU A 327 -23.64 2.49 13.91
C GLU A 327 -22.73 2.56 12.69
N LYS A 328 -21.58 3.25 12.81
CA LYS A 328 -20.58 3.34 11.74
C LYS A 328 -19.92 2.00 11.44
N ALA A 329 -19.57 1.24 12.48
CA ALA A 329 -18.94 -0.06 12.32
C ALA A 329 -19.89 -1.07 11.67
N ALA A 330 -21.17 -1.06 12.04
CA ALA A 330 -22.20 -1.90 11.44
C ALA A 330 -22.44 -1.55 9.97
N ALA A 331 -22.49 -0.26 9.62
CA ALA A 331 -22.60 0.17 8.22
C ALA A 331 -21.39 -0.28 7.37
N ALA A 332 -20.18 -0.21 7.93
CA ALA A 332 -18.97 -0.70 7.26
C ALA A 332 -18.96 -2.23 7.10
N ASP A 333 -19.41 -2.97 8.11
CA ASP A 333 -19.52 -4.44 8.07
C ASP A 333 -20.55 -4.88 7.01
N GLU A 334 -21.67 -4.15 6.86
CA GLU A 334 -22.63 -4.35 5.78
C GLU A 334 -22.02 -4.11 4.40
N GLU A 335 -21.24 -3.04 4.23
CA GLU A 335 -20.54 -2.74 2.98
C GLU A 335 -19.50 -3.82 2.62
N ILE A 336 -18.74 -4.29 3.61
CA ILE A 336 -17.81 -5.42 3.44
C ILE A 336 -18.57 -6.68 3.01
N GLY A 337 -19.72 -6.96 3.65
CA GLY A 337 -20.57 -8.09 3.29
C GLY A 337 -21.05 -8.03 1.83
N ARG A 338 -21.46 -6.84 1.35
CA ARG A 338 -21.82 -6.60 -0.05
C ARG A 338 -20.64 -6.87 -1.00
N LEU A 339 -19.47 -6.31 -0.70
CA LEU A 339 -18.27 -6.50 -1.52
C LEU A 339 -17.85 -7.97 -1.61
N VAL A 340 -17.94 -8.72 -0.52
CA VAL A 340 -17.63 -10.17 -0.52
C VAL A 340 -18.62 -10.93 -1.41
N ALA A 341 -19.91 -10.64 -1.31
CA ALA A 341 -20.93 -11.26 -2.17
C ALA A 341 -20.68 -10.94 -3.65
N ASP A 342 -20.37 -9.69 -3.98
CA ASP A 342 -20.04 -9.28 -5.36
C ASP A 342 -18.80 -10.03 -5.87
N MET A 343 -17.74 -10.14 -5.06
CA MET A 343 -16.54 -10.91 -5.42
C MET A 343 -16.84 -12.40 -5.65
N GLU A 344 -17.72 -13.01 -4.85
CA GLU A 344 -18.15 -14.39 -5.02
C GLU A 344 -18.93 -14.59 -6.32
N GLU A 345 -19.85 -13.68 -6.66
CA GLU A 345 -20.60 -13.72 -7.93
C GLU A 345 -19.67 -13.53 -9.14
N GLU A 346 -18.73 -12.59 -9.07
CA GLU A 346 -17.71 -12.45 -10.11
C GLU A 346 -16.83 -13.70 -10.24
N ALA A 347 -16.47 -14.34 -9.14
CA ALA A 347 -15.69 -15.58 -9.16
C ALA A 347 -16.47 -16.72 -9.84
N LYS A 348 -17.76 -16.90 -9.52
CA LYS A 348 -18.63 -17.86 -10.20
C LYS A 348 -18.70 -17.58 -11.71
N LEU A 349 -18.87 -16.32 -12.10
CA LEU A 349 -18.91 -15.95 -13.51
C LEU A 349 -17.59 -16.25 -14.23
N ARG A 350 -16.44 -15.98 -13.59
CA ARG A 350 -15.12 -16.35 -14.13
C ARG A 350 -14.98 -17.85 -14.32
N GLU A 351 -15.40 -18.66 -13.35
CA GLU A 351 -15.38 -20.12 -13.47
C GLU A 351 -16.26 -20.62 -14.61
N GLU A 352 -17.47 -20.08 -14.76
CA GLU A 352 -18.37 -20.45 -15.86
C GLU A 352 -17.76 -20.10 -17.22
N GLN A 353 -17.16 -18.92 -17.36
CA GLN A 353 -16.46 -18.53 -18.58
C GLN A 353 -15.27 -19.45 -18.88
N GLN A 354 -14.49 -19.83 -17.86
CA GLN A 354 -13.40 -20.79 -18.02
C GLN A 354 -13.91 -22.15 -18.46
N ARG A 355 -15.01 -22.66 -17.87
CA ARG A 355 -15.63 -23.92 -18.26
C ARG A 355 -16.10 -23.90 -19.71
N LYS A 356 -16.71 -22.80 -20.18
CA LYS A 356 -17.13 -22.64 -21.58
C LYS A 356 -15.92 -22.69 -22.52
N LYS A 357 -14.87 -21.91 -22.24
CA LYS A 357 -13.64 -21.93 -23.05
C LYS A 357 -12.96 -23.30 -23.07
N HIS A 358 -12.97 -24.02 -21.95
CA HIS A 358 -12.38 -25.36 -21.91
C HIS A 358 -13.15 -26.33 -22.81
N ARG A 359 -14.49 -26.30 -22.77
CA ARG A 359 -15.34 -27.09 -23.67
C ARG A 359 -15.07 -26.76 -25.15
N GLU A 360 -15.02 -25.48 -25.51
CA GLU A 360 -14.70 -25.06 -26.89
C GLU A 360 -13.31 -25.56 -27.34
N LEU A 361 -12.31 -25.49 -26.47
CA LEU A 361 -10.96 -26.00 -26.76
C LEU A 361 -10.95 -27.52 -26.92
N ASP A 362 -11.72 -28.26 -26.11
CA ASP A 362 -11.81 -29.71 -26.20
C ASP A 362 -12.53 -30.15 -27.49
N GLU A 363 -13.57 -29.44 -27.90
CA GLU A 363 -14.23 -29.65 -29.21
C GLU A 363 -13.24 -29.42 -30.37
N LEU A 364 -12.46 -28.34 -30.33
CA LEU A 364 -11.43 -28.06 -31.34
C LEU A 364 -10.32 -29.11 -31.36
N ARG A 365 -9.91 -29.63 -30.20
CA ARG A 365 -8.94 -30.73 -30.10
C ARG A 365 -9.48 -32.00 -30.73
N ALA A 366 -10.72 -32.37 -30.43
CA ALA A 366 -11.37 -33.54 -31.02
C ALA A 366 -11.47 -33.44 -32.54
N VAL A 367 -11.82 -32.26 -33.08
CA VAL A 367 -11.86 -32.02 -34.54
C VAL A 367 -10.45 -32.15 -35.15
N ARG A 368 -9.43 -31.61 -34.49
CA ARG A 368 -8.04 -31.72 -34.96
C ARG A 368 -7.56 -33.18 -34.95
N GLU A 369 -7.83 -33.91 -33.88
CA GLU A 369 -7.46 -35.33 -33.75
C GLU A 369 -8.16 -36.18 -34.82
N ALA A 370 -9.44 -35.96 -35.07
CA ALA A 370 -10.18 -36.62 -36.15
C ALA A 370 -9.58 -36.33 -37.54
N LYS A 371 -9.19 -35.08 -37.80
CA LYS A 371 -8.53 -34.69 -39.06
C LYS A 371 -7.15 -35.34 -39.22
N GLU A 372 -6.37 -35.39 -38.15
CA GLU A 372 -5.06 -36.07 -38.17
C GLU A 372 -5.21 -37.57 -38.37
N LEU A 373 -6.22 -38.20 -37.76
CA LEU A 373 -6.53 -39.61 -37.98
C LEU A 373 -6.93 -39.87 -39.43
N ALA A 374 -7.85 -39.07 -39.99
CA ALA A 374 -8.26 -39.19 -41.39
C ALA A 374 -7.08 -39.04 -42.36
N ARG A 375 -6.16 -38.09 -42.10
CA ARG A 375 -4.94 -37.93 -42.91
C ARG A 375 -4.03 -39.16 -42.84
N ARG A 376 -3.85 -39.74 -41.65
CA ARG A 376 -3.06 -40.98 -41.50
C ARG A 376 -3.70 -42.14 -42.25
N ASP A 377 -5.02 -42.30 -42.15
CA ASP A 377 -5.75 -43.35 -42.87
C ASP A 377 -5.63 -43.17 -44.40
N GLU A 378 -5.69 -41.94 -44.91
CA GLU A 378 -5.45 -41.62 -46.33
C GLU A 378 -4.00 -41.92 -46.77
N GLU A 379 -3.00 -41.56 -45.96
CA GLU A 379 -1.59 -41.85 -46.23
C GLU A 379 -1.33 -43.36 -46.23
N GLU A 380 -1.89 -44.11 -45.29
CA GLU A 380 -1.80 -45.57 -45.27
C GLU A 380 -2.51 -46.21 -46.48
N ALA A 381 -3.66 -45.69 -46.89
CA ALA A 381 -4.36 -46.16 -48.09
C ALA A 381 -3.51 -45.91 -49.35
N ARG A 382 -2.88 -44.74 -49.48
CA ARG A 382 -1.97 -44.44 -50.59
C ARG A 382 -0.75 -45.36 -50.61
N ARG A 383 -0.13 -45.61 -49.45
CA ARG A 383 1.00 -46.55 -49.34
C ARG A 383 0.61 -47.96 -49.79
N LYS A 384 -0.54 -48.45 -49.34
CA LYS A 384 -1.07 -49.76 -49.77
C LYS A 384 -1.30 -49.79 -51.29
N GLU A 385 -1.86 -48.74 -51.88
CA GLU A 385 -2.06 -48.66 -53.32
C GLU A 385 -0.74 -48.63 -54.10
N GLU A 386 0.26 -47.89 -53.62
CA GLU A 386 1.61 -47.85 -54.21
C GLU A 386 2.33 -49.20 -54.11
N GLU A 387 2.23 -49.88 -52.97
CA GLU A 387 2.74 -51.24 -52.77
C GLU A 387 2.07 -52.23 -53.74
N GLU A 388 0.75 -52.15 -53.94
CA GLU A 388 0.07 -52.97 -54.93
C GLU A 388 0.55 -52.67 -56.36
N ARG A 389 0.72 -51.39 -56.72
CA ARG A 389 1.20 -50.98 -58.05
C ARG A 389 2.61 -51.49 -58.30
N THR A 390 3.52 -51.34 -57.34
CA THR A 390 4.89 -51.85 -57.46
C THR A 390 4.91 -53.38 -57.58
N GLN A 391 4.09 -54.09 -56.80
CA GLN A 391 3.96 -55.54 -56.96
C GLN A 391 3.41 -55.96 -58.33
N ARG A 392 2.47 -55.21 -58.92
CA ARG A 392 1.99 -55.47 -60.29
C ARG A 392 3.10 -55.27 -61.32
N VAL A 393 3.91 -54.22 -61.19
CA VAL A 393 5.06 -53.98 -62.07
C VAL A 393 6.12 -55.09 -61.92
N MET A 394 6.42 -55.51 -60.70
CA MET A 394 7.38 -56.61 -60.46
C MET A 394 6.89 -57.92 -61.09
N ARG A 395 5.59 -58.24 -60.99
CA ARG A 395 5.01 -59.41 -61.67
C ARG A 395 5.12 -59.32 -63.19
N ALA A 396 4.87 -58.15 -63.78
CA ALA A 396 5.02 -57.95 -65.22
C ALA A 396 6.47 -58.13 -65.68
N ARG A 397 7.44 -57.57 -64.93
CA ARG A 397 8.88 -57.73 -65.21
C ARG A 397 9.34 -59.17 -65.14
N GLU A 398 8.83 -59.94 -64.18
CA GLU A 398 9.14 -61.37 -64.06
C GLU A 398 8.66 -62.15 -65.29
N ILE A 399 7.46 -61.85 -65.80
CA ILE A 399 6.93 -62.47 -67.03
C ILE A 399 7.81 -62.11 -68.23
N GLU A 400 8.14 -60.83 -68.42
CA GLU A 400 9.02 -60.38 -69.51
C GLU A 400 10.41 -61.06 -69.44
N PHE A 401 10.95 -61.23 -68.23
CA PHE A 401 12.22 -61.90 -68.02
C PHE A 401 12.17 -63.36 -68.45
N GLN A 402 11.10 -64.08 -68.08
CA GLN A 402 10.90 -65.47 -68.51
C GLN A 402 10.73 -65.61 -70.02
N GLU A 403 10.06 -64.67 -70.69
CA GLU A 403 9.95 -64.64 -72.15
C GLU A 403 11.31 -64.41 -72.83
N ARG A 404 12.12 -63.47 -72.31
CA ARG A 404 13.49 -63.24 -72.81
C ARG A 404 14.39 -64.46 -72.64
N LEU A 405 14.27 -65.18 -71.52
CA LEU A 405 15.00 -66.42 -71.31
C LEU A 405 14.66 -67.48 -72.38
N LYS A 406 13.37 -67.65 -72.71
CA LYS A 406 12.94 -68.57 -73.78
C LYS A 406 13.53 -68.17 -75.13
N GLN A 407 13.52 -66.87 -75.46
CA GLN A 407 14.11 -66.35 -76.71
C GLN A 407 15.63 -66.57 -76.76
N LEU A 408 16.33 -66.39 -75.65
CA LEU A 408 17.77 -66.63 -75.56
C LEU A 408 18.10 -68.11 -75.80
N HIS A 409 17.33 -69.04 -75.23
CA HIS A 409 17.51 -70.47 -75.47
C HIS A 409 17.34 -70.82 -76.95
N LEU A 410 16.28 -70.31 -77.60
CA LEU A 410 16.05 -70.52 -79.03
C LEU A 410 17.22 -69.98 -79.88
N TYR A 411 17.74 -68.80 -79.55
CA TYR A 411 18.88 -68.21 -80.24
C TYR A 411 20.16 -69.05 -80.08
N GLN A 412 20.41 -69.60 -78.89
CA GLN A 412 21.56 -70.46 -78.63
C GLN A 412 21.48 -71.77 -79.42
N GLU A 413 20.29 -72.35 -79.58
CA GLU A 413 20.07 -73.53 -80.43
C GLU A 413 20.37 -73.22 -81.90
N GLN A 414 19.88 -72.09 -82.41
CA GLN A 414 20.18 -71.64 -83.79
C GLN A 414 21.68 -71.40 -84.02
N GLN A 415 22.39 -70.85 -83.05
CA GLN A 415 23.84 -70.64 -83.13
C GLN A 415 24.61 -71.98 -83.19
N LYS A 416 24.18 -73.00 -82.43
CA LYS A 416 24.79 -74.34 -82.50
C LYS A 416 24.61 -74.96 -83.88
N GLU A 417 23.40 -74.89 -84.44
CA GLU A 417 23.14 -75.40 -85.80
C GLU A 417 23.99 -74.70 -86.88
N LEU A 418 24.20 -73.38 -86.75
CA LEU A 418 25.08 -72.64 -87.67
C LEU A 418 26.55 -73.07 -87.54
N GLN A 419 27.03 -73.30 -86.32
CA GLN A 419 28.39 -73.78 -86.08
C GLN A 419 28.63 -75.17 -86.65
N GLU A 420 27.66 -76.08 -86.53
CA GLU A 420 27.73 -77.42 -87.13
C GLU A 420 27.84 -77.34 -88.67
N LYS A 421 27.01 -76.50 -89.31
CA LYS A 421 27.07 -76.25 -90.75
C LYS A 421 28.41 -75.65 -91.19
N GLU A 422 29.01 -74.76 -90.40
CA GLU A 422 30.32 -74.17 -90.71
C GLU A 422 31.44 -75.21 -90.63
N ILE A 423 31.39 -76.12 -89.66
CA ILE A 423 32.37 -77.22 -89.52
C ILE A 423 32.28 -78.17 -90.72
N GLU A 424 31.07 -78.53 -91.18
CA GLU A 424 30.87 -79.35 -92.37
C GLU A 424 31.47 -78.69 -93.62
N LEU A 425 31.25 -77.38 -93.78
CA LEU A 425 31.76 -76.62 -94.92
C LEU A 425 33.29 -76.52 -94.91
N ARG A 426 33.91 -76.37 -93.72
CA ARG A 426 35.38 -76.42 -93.58
C ARG A 426 35.96 -77.79 -93.91
N ARG A 427 35.28 -78.89 -93.57
CA ARG A 427 35.72 -80.24 -93.95
C ARG A 427 35.70 -80.43 -95.47
N ALA A 428 34.64 -79.98 -96.14
CA ALA A 428 34.55 -80.04 -97.60
C ALA A 428 35.68 -79.23 -98.29
N LEU A 429 35.99 -78.02 -97.81
CA LEU A 429 37.10 -77.22 -98.34
C LEU A 429 38.46 -77.90 -98.16
N ALA A 430 38.70 -78.55 -97.02
CA ALA A 430 39.97 -79.25 -96.77
C ALA A 430 40.17 -80.45 -97.71
N GLU A 431 39.10 -81.16 -98.06
CA GLU A 431 39.13 -82.26 -99.04
C GLU A 431 39.48 -81.75 -100.45
N GLU A 432 38.90 -80.63 -100.89
CA GLU A 432 39.24 -80.02 -102.17
C GLU A 432 40.71 -79.56 -102.25
N GLU A 433 41.22 -78.94 -101.18
CA GLU A 433 42.62 -78.50 -101.11
C GLU A 433 43.61 -79.67 -101.19
N ALA A 434 43.28 -80.81 -100.55
CA ALA A 434 44.10 -82.01 -100.59
C ALA A 434 44.23 -82.57 -102.03
N ILE A 435 43.12 -82.59 -102.78
CA ILE A 435 43.11 -83.03 -104.19
C ILE A 435 43.97 -82.09 -105.04
N GLN A 436 43.85 -80.77 -104.88
CA GLN A 436 44.68 -79.83 -105.62
C GLN A 436 46.18 -79.99 -105.31
N LYS A 437 46.54 -80.30 -104.06
CA LYS A 437 47.93 -80.50 -103.65
C LYS A 437 48.54 -81.75 -104.31
N ALA A 438 47.77 -82.83 -104.45
CA ALA A 438 48.20 -84.05 -105.16
C ALA A 438 48.55 -83.77 -106.63
N ILE A 439 47.69 -83.03 -107.35
CA ILE A 439 47.92 -82.66 -108.76
C ILE A 439 49.19 -81.80 -108.91
N ARG A 440 49.43 -80.85 -107.99
CA ARG A 440 50.65 -80.03 -108.01
C ARG A 440 51.90 -80.86 -107.75
N GLY A 441 51.83 -81.88 -106.88
CA GLY A 441 52.90 -82.82 -106.60
C GLY A 441 53.36 -83.57 -107.86
N GLU A 442 52.43 -84.14 -108.61
CA GLU A 442 52.73 -84.88 -109.84
C GLU A 442 53.40 -84.01 -110.92
N ARG A 443 52.92 -82.78 -111.11
CA ARG A 443 53.53 -81.83 -112.07
C ARG A 443 54.94 -81.42 -111.67
N ASN A 444 55.22 -81.29 -110.37
CA ASN A 444 56.56 -80.95 -109.90
C ASN A 444 57.54 -82.12 -110.04
N ALA A 445 57.11 -83.35 -109.80
CA ALA A 445 57.94 -84.55 -109.99
C ALA A 445 58.45 -84.67 -111.44
N LYS A 446 57.56 -84.46 -112.42
CA LYS A 446 57.95 -84.47 -113.86
C LYS A 446 58.99 -83.39 -114.18
N ARG A 447 58.80 -82.18 -113.66
CA ARG A 447 59.72 -81.04 -113.86
C ARG A 447 61.11 -81.26 -113.27
N VAL A 448 61.21 -81.98 -112.14
CA VAL A 448 62.49 -82.29 -111.50
C VAL A 448 63.30 -83.28 -112.34
N VAL A 449 62.66 -84.31 -112.90
CA VAL A 449 63.32 -85.30 -113.77
C VAL A 449 63.89 -84.64 -115.03
N GLU A 450 63.15 -83.72 -115.66
CA GLU A 450 63.63 -82.97 -116.83
C GLU A 450 64.86 -82.10 -116.52
N ARG A 451 64.85 -81.39 -115.38
CA ARG A 451 66.01 -80.58 -114.96
C ARG A 451 67.25 -81.41 -114.63
N GLN A 452 67.10 -82.61 -114.07
CA GLN A 452 68.24 -83.49 -113.80
C GLN A 452 68.94 -83.87 -115.10
N LYS A 453 68.19 -84.23 -116.15
CA LYS A 453 68.74 -84.52 -117.49
C LYS A 453 69.46 -83.31 -118.09
N GLU A 454 68.87 -82.11 -117.99
CA GLU A 454 69.51 -80.87 -118.47
C GLU A 454 70.82 -80.55 -117.72
N TYR A 455 70.88 -80.85 -116.42
CA TYR A 455 72.05 -80.58 -115.60
C TYR A 455 73.22 -81.51 -115.94
N GLU A 456 72.94 -82.80 -116.19
CA GLU A 456 73.96 -83.77 -116.60
C GLU A 456 74.61 -83.40 -117.95
N GLU A 457 73.82 -82.95 -118.92
CA GLU A 457 74.31 -82.43 -120.21
C GLU A 457 75.19 -81.18 -120.03
N LYS A 458 74.76 -80.21 -119.19
CA LYS A 458 75.56 -79.01 -118.90
C LYS A 458 76.89 -79.34 -118.22
N CYS A 459 76.93 -80.32 -117.32
CA CYS A 459 78.16 -80.75 -116.65
C CYS A 459 79.16 -81.38 -117.64
N ARG A 460 78.69 -82.16 -118.62
CA ARG A 460 79.55 -82.70 -119.70
C ARG A 460 80.15 -81.58 -120.55
N LEU A 461 79.36 -80.57 -120.90
CA LEU A 461 79.85 -79.43 -121.70
C LEU A 461 80.86 -78.55 -120.93
N ARG A 462 80.65 -78.35 -119.62
CA ARG A 462 81.57 -77.58 -118.77
C ARG A 462 82.95 -78.23 -118.63
N LYS A 463 83.02 -79.57 -118.49
CA LYS A 463 84.32 -80.28 -118.42
C LYS A 463 85.16 -80.09 -119.68
N LYS A 464 84.54 -80.14 -120.87
CA LYS A 464 85.25 -79.87 -122.14
C LYS A 464 85.80 -78.44 -122.21
N ARG A 465 84.96 -77.43 -121.90
CA ARG A 465 85.40 -76.02 -121.88
C ARG A 465 86.50 -75.72 -120.86
N GLN A 466 86.52 -76.45 -119.75
CA GLN A 466 87.52 -76.22 -118.71
C GLN A 466 88.90 -76.74 -119.13
N GLN A 467 88.96 -77.85 -119.86
CA GLN A 467 90.19 -78.36 -120.47
C GLN A 467 90.76 -77.36 -121.49
N ASP A 468 89.92 -76.82 -122.38
CA ASP A 468 90.35 -75.82 -123.38
C ASP A 468 90.89 -74.53 -122.71
N LEU A 469 90.29 -74.09 -121.59
CA LEU A 469 90.71 -72.89 -120.87
C LEU A 469 92.03 -73.08 -120.10
N GLU A 470 92.31 -74.28 -119.60
CA GLU A 470 93.57 -74.57 -118.91
C GLU A 470 94.77 -74.54 -119.88
N GLU A 471 94.60 -75.03 -121.10
CA GLU A 471 95.63 -74.94 -122.15
C GLU A 471 95.94 -73.49 -122.54
N ILE A 472 94.91 -72.63 -122.66
CA ILE A 472 95.09 -71.20 -122.94
C ILE A 472 95.76 -70.46 -121.77
N LYS A 473 95.39 -70.77 -120.52
CA LYS A 473 95.98 -70.12 -119.34
C LYS A 473 97.46 -70.47 -119.15
N ALA A 474 97.86 -71.72 -119.43
CA ALA A 474 99.27 -72.12 -119.37
C ALA A 474 100.14 -71.33 -120.36
N ALA A 475 99.63 -71.05 -121.57
CA ALA A 475 100.33 -70.22 -122.56
C ALA A 475 100.43 -68.74 -122.15
N ARG A 476 99.39 -68.19 -121.50
CA ARG A 476 99.34 -66.80 -121.04
C ARG A 476 100.19 -66.53 -119.79
N ALA A 477 100.32 -67.50 -118.89
CA ALA A 477 101.17 -67.36 -117.70
C ALA A 477 102.65 -67.21 -118.08
N LYS A 478 103.14 -68.01 -119.04
CA LYS A 478 104.51 -67.91 -119.55
C LYS A 478 104.85 -66.55 -120.18
N THR A 479 103.88 -65.88 -120.78
CA THR A 479 104.07 -64.56 -121.40
C THR A 479 104.00 -63.40 -120.39
N LEU A 480 103.13 -63.48 -119.38
CA LEU A 480 103.02 -62.44 -118.33
C LEU A 480 104.18 -62.48 -117.33
N GLU A 481 104.71 -63.66 -117.01
CA GLU A 481 105.86 -63.78 -116.10
C GLU A 481 107.13 -63.15 -116.71
N ALA A 482 107.32 -63.28 -118.03
CA ALA A 482 108.38 -62.58 -118.77
C ALA A 482 108.19 -61.04 -118.74
N PHE A 483 106.95 -60.55 -118.75
CA PHE A 483 106.63 -59.12 -118.72
C PHE A 483 106.83 -58.49 -117.33
N PHE A 484 106.29 -59.10 -116.27
CA PHE A 484 106.38 -58.53 -114.92
C PHE A 484 107.79 -58.56 -114.32
N ASN A 485 108.64 -59.52 -114.72
CA ASN A 485 110.06 -59.50 -114.37
C ASN A 485 110.80 -58.31 -115.01
N GLY A 486 110.38 -57.86 -116.20
CA GLY A 486 110.90 -56.64 -116.84
C GLY A 486 110.43 -55.35 -116.15
N VAL A 487 109.18 -55.29 -115.68
CA VAL A 487 108.61 -54.07 -115.07
C VAL A 487 109.06 -53.87 -113.61
N ARG A 488 109.21 -54.94 -112.81
CA ARG A 488 109.72 -54.81 -111.42
C ARG A 488 111.17 -54.35 -111.32
N GLN A 489 111.99 -54.59 -112.35
CA GLN A 489 113.36 -54.05 -112.39
C GLN A 489 113.39 -52.53 -112.64
N GLN A 490 112.31 -51.94 -113.17
CA GLN A 490 112.31 -50.54 -113.62
C GLN A 490 111.68 -49.55 -112.63
N LEU A 491 110.80 -49.95 -111.71
CA LEU A 491 110.02 -49.02 -110.87
C LEU A 491 109.76 -49.59 -109.47
N GLY A 492 110.50 -49.12 -108.45
CA GLY A 492 110.41 -49.63 -107.06
C GLY A 492 109.85 -48.63 -106.05
N VAL A 493 108.51 -48.62 -105.83
CA VAL A 493 107.82 -47.90 -104.72
C VAL A 493 106.53 -48.65 -104.31
N GLU A 494 106.23 -48.73 -103.00
CA GLU A 494 105.01 -49.33 -102.37
C GLU A 494 104.06 -48.25 -101.77
N ALA A 495 102.77 -48.58 -101.53
CA ALA A 495 101.65 -47.67 -101.19
C ALA A 495 100.97 -47.95 -99.81
N ASP A 496 100.42 -46.92 -99.15
CA ASP A 496 99.92 -46.95 -97.74
C ASP A 496 98.38 -46.68 -97.58
N PRO A 497 97.60 -47.56 -96.93
CA PRO A 497 96.12 -47.57 -96.90
C PRO A 497 95.38 -46.78 -95.78
N GLU A 498 96.04 -46.08 -94.85
CA GLU A 498 95.33 -45.47 -93.69
C GLU A 498 94.38 -44.30 -94.02
N ARG A 499 94.49 -43.68 -95.21
CA ARG A 499 93.67 -42.50 -95.58
C ARG A 499 92.18 -42.80 -95.81
N VAL A 500 91.79 -44.07 -95.86
CA VAL A 500 90.48 -44.49 -96.38
C VAL A 500 89.36 -44.53 -95.31
N LEU A 501 89.65 -44.34 -94.01
CA LEU A 501 88.71 -44.76 -92.94
C LEU A 501 88.15 -43.70 -91.94
N GLN A 502 88.14 -42.38 -92.21
CA GLN A 502 87.54 -41.38 -91.29
C GLN A 502 86.14 -40.84 -91.73
N GLY A 503 85.19 -40.72 -90.78
CA GLY A 503 83.79 -40.26 -91.00
C GLY A 503 83.45 -38.85 -90.47
N THR A 504 82.40 -38.21 -91.03
CA THR A 504 82.12 -36.76 -90.96
C THR A 504 80.85 -36.33 -90.18
N VAL A 505 80.76 -35.02 -89.93
CA VAL A 505 80.04 -34.28 -88.85
C VAL A 505 78.48 -34.29 -88.88
N SER A 506 77.81 -34.91 -89.86
CA SER A 506 76.33 -34.79 -90.00
C SER A 506 75.50 -35.75 -89.12
N SER A 507 76.12 -36.64 -88.35
CA SER A 507 75.43 -37.71 -87.59
C SER A 507 75.11 -37.35 -86.12
N LYS A 508 75.12 -36.06 -85.74
CA LYS A 508 74.97 -35.61 -84.33
C LYS A 508 74.09 -34.34 -84.12
N GLN A 509 72.81 -34.36 -84.47
CA GLN A 509 71.84 -33.34 -84.03
C GLN A 509 70.58 -33.98 -83.43
N ASN A 510 70.10 -33.42 -82.31
CA ASN A 510 69.09 -33.99 -81.41
C ASN A 510 68.05 -32.88 -81.11
N GLU A 511 66.88 -32.92 -81.74
CA GLU A 511 65.73 -32.03 -81.46
C GLU A 511 64.47 -32.86 -81.19
N ALA A 512 63.67 -32.42 -80.21
CA ALA A 512 62.52 -33.15 -79.66
C ALA A 512 61.21 -32.87 -80.43
N TYR A 513 60.47 -33.94 -80.74
CA TYR A 513 59.21 -33.95 -81.49
C TYR A 513 57.99 -33.61 -80.60
N VAL A 514 57.19 -32.61 -80.97
CA VAL A 514 55.94 -32.23 -80.27
C VAL A 514 54.71 -32.68 -81.07
N PRO A 515 53.76 -33.46 -80.50
CA PRO A 515 52.60 -33.99 -81.22
C PRO A 515 51.51 -32.93 -81.54
N PHE A 516 50.81 -33.13 -82.66
CA PHE A 516 49.73 -32.27 -83.18
C PHE A 516 48.56 -32.00 -82.19
N ALA A 517 48.36 -32.89 -81.21
CA ALA A 517 47.36 -32.72 -80.15
C ALA A 517 47.66 -31.54 -79.19
N GLU A 518 48.92 -31.11 -79.10
CA GLU A 518 49.33 -30.00 -78.23
C GLU A 518 49.25 -28.64 -78.95
N ALA A 519 49.29 -28.64 -80.29
CA ALA A 519 49.22 -27.43 -81.12
C ALA A 519 47.78 -26.93 -81.42
N ALA A 520 46.74 -27.73 -81.12
CA ALA A 520 45.34 -27.44 -81.47
C ALA A 520 44.44 -27.04 -80.28
N ARG A 521 45.00 -26.44 -79.22
CA ARG A 521 44.21 -25.88 -78.10
C ARG A 521 43.83 -24.42 -78.39
N TYR A 522 42.78 -24.19 -79.17
CA TYR A 522 42.10 -22.90 -79.16
C TYR A 522 41.13 -22.84 -77.98
N THR A 523 41.46 -22.05 -76.96
CA THR A 523 40.52 -21.68 -75.89
C THR A 523 39.53 -20.64 -76.42
N VAL A 524 38.27 -21.04 -76.62
CA VAL A 524 37.18 -20.09 -76.91
C VAL A 524 36.80 -19.41 -75.59
N HIS A 525 37.08 -18.12 -75.46
CA HIS A 525 36.64 -17.32 -74.33
C HIS A 525 35.20 -16.87 -74.56
N GLY A 526 34.25 -17.50 -73.87
CA GLY A 526 32.84 -17.14 -73.85
C GLY A 526 32.25 -17.38 -72.47
N TYR A 527 31.09 -16.78 -72.21
CA TYR A 527 30.35 -17.03 -70.97
C TYR A 527 29.74 -18.44 -71.02
N THR A 528 29.91 -19.19 -69.93
CA THR A 528 29.23 -20.47 -69.74
C THR A 528 27.73 -20.24 -69.47
N ALA A 529 26.89 -21.24 -69.74
CA ALA A 529 25.44 -21.14 -69.51
C ALA A 529 25.10 -20.74 -68.05
N ASP A 530 25.90 -21.23 -67.10
CA ASP A 530 25.77 -20.89 -65.68
C ASP A 530 26.16 -19.44 -65.39
N GLU A 531 27.19 -18.90 -66.05
CA GLU A 531 27.56 -17.48 -65.91
C GLU A 531 26.52 -16.55 -66.53
N VAL A 532 25.89 -16.96 -67.64
CA VAL A 532 24.77 -16.23 -68.25
C VAL A 532 23.54 -16.27 -67.35
N ALA A 533 23.24 -17.43 -66.75
CA ALA A 533 22.12 -17.59 -65.81
C ALA A 533 22.31 -16.78 -64.51
N LYS A 534 23.55 -16.50 -64.11
CA LYS A 534 23.86 -15.64 -62.96
C LYS A 534 23.67 -14.15 -63.25
N ASP A 535 23.66 -13.71 -64.51
CA ASP A 535 23.43 -12.29 -64.83
C ASP A 535 22.00 -11.88 -64.47
N PRO A 536 21.79 -10.94 -63.52
CA PRO A 536 20.47 -10.48 -63.10
C PRO A 536 19.67 -9.85 -64.25
N ARG A 537 20.33 -9.32 -65.29
CA ARG A 537 19.66 -8.77 -66.48
C ARG A 537 19.04 -9.88 -67.32
N PHE A 538 19.78 -10.97 -67.50
CA PHE A 538 19.30 -12.13 -68.22
C PHE A 538 18.13 -12.78 -67.48
N ARG A 539 18.24 -12.93 -66.15
CA ARG A 539 17.13 -13.43 -65.31
C ARG A 539 15.88 -12.55 -65.37
N LEU A 540 16.05 -11.23 -65.30
CA LEU A 540 14.92 -10.29 -65.41
C LEU A 540 14.27 -10.38 -66.79
N GLN A 541 15.06 -10.45 -67.84
CA GLN A 541 14.55 -10.60 -69.21
C GLN A 541 13.79 -11.92 -69.37
N LEU A 542 14.32 -13.02 -68.84
CA LEU A 542 13.66 -14.33 -68.87
C LEU A 542 12.34 -14.31 -68.11
N ALA A 543 12.30 -13.73 -66.90
CA ALA A 543 11.08 -13.58 -66.11
C ALA A 543 10.01 -12.73 -66.82
N LEU A 544 10.42 -11.64 -67.49
CA LEU A 544 9.51 -10.82 -68.31
C LEU A 544 9.02 -11.55 -69.56
N LEU A 545 9.83 -12.47 -70.10
CA LEU A 545 9.46 -13.35 -71.20
C LEU A 545 8.43 -14.39 -70.75
N GLU A 546 8.70 -15.11 -69.66
CA GLU A 546 7.81 -16.11 -69.06
C GLU A 546 6.46 -15.49 -68.64
N ALA A 547 6.48 -14.29 -68.07
CA ALA A 547 5.27 -13.57 -67.71
C ALA A 547 4.55 -12.91 -68.92
N GLY A 548 5.09 -13.02 -70.14
CA GLY A 548 4.53 -12.41 -71.35
C GLY A 548 4.59 -10.87 -71.42
N LEU A 549 5.18 -10.22 -70.41
CA LEU A 549 5.25 -8.77 -70.25
C LEU A 549 6.27 -8.09 -71.18
N HIS A 550 7.21 -8.85 -71.76
CA HIS A 550 8.21 -8.37 -72.72
C HIS A 550 7.61 -7.67 -73.95
N LYS A 551 6.33 -7.91 -74.28
CA LYS A 551 5.64 -7.25 -75.41
C LYS A 551 5.14 -5.86 -75.07
N THR A 552 4.92 -5.56 -73.79
CA THR A 552 4.40 -4.26 -73.33
C THR A 552 5.43 -3.15 -73.49
N ALA A 553 4.99 -1.90 -73.69
CA ALA A 553 5.90 -0.76 -73.80
C ALA A 553 6.80 -0.63 -72.56
N TYR A 554 6.22 -0.85 -71.37
CA TYR A 554 6.95 -0.83 -70.11
C TYR A 554 7.97 -1.97 -69.99
N GLY A 555 7.60 -3.20 -70.34
CA GLY A 555 8.54 -4.33 -70.35
C GLY A 555 9.73 -4.10 -71.29
N ARG A 556 9.49 -3.51 -72.48
CA ARG A 556 10.56 -3.12 -73.41
C ARG A 556 11.44 -2.01 -72.85
N GLU A 557 10.85 -1.01 -72.20
CA GLU A 557 11.58 0.06 -71.55
C GLU A 557 12.48 -0.46 -70.42
N VAL A 558 11.98 -1.37 -69.58
CA VAL A 558 12.74 -1.96 -68.47
C VAL A 558 13.93 -2.80 -68.98
N ILE A 559 13.73 -3.58 -70.05
CA ILE A 559 14.80 -4.36 -70.69
C ILE A 559 15.87 -3.42 -71.27
N SER A 560 15.44 -2.37 -71.98
CA SER A 560 16.35 -1.44 -72.67
C SER A 560 17.12 -0.49 -71.74
N ARG A 561 16.50 -0.02 -70.64
CA ARG A 561 17.17 0.85 -69.65
C ARG A 561 18.25 0.12 -68.84
N GLY A 562 18.23 -1.22 -68.83
CA GLY A 562 19.20 -2.05 -68.15
C GLY A 562 19.02 -2.03 -66.63
N TYR A 563 18.64 -3.16 -66.07
CA TYR A 563 18.54 -3.31 -64.62
C TYR A 563 19.93 -3.23 -63.97
N ARG A 564 20.07 -2.35 -62.96
CA ARG A 564 21.26 -2.23 -62.14
C ARG A 564 20.90 -2.62 -60.70
N VAL A 565 21.48 -3.71 -60.23
CA VAL A 565 21.44 -4.09 -58.81
C VAL A 565 22.37 -3.14 -58.05
N SER A 566 21.83 -2.46 -57.03
CA SER A 566 22.62 -1.62 -56.12
C SER A 566 23.74 -2.43 -55.49
N ALA A 567 24.91 -1.84 -55.25
CA ALA A 567 26.09 -2.56 -54.73
C ALA A 567 25.80 -3.31 -53.41
N ALA A 568 24.88 -2.80 -52.59
CA ALA A 568 24.45 -3.42 -51.34
C ALA A 568 23.60 -4.71 -51.51
N GLN A 569 23.08 -4.96 -52.71
CA GLN A 569 22.22 -6.12 -53.03
C GLN A 569 22.92 -7.14 -53.93
N ARG A 570 24.20 -6.91 -54.27
CA ARG A 570 24.99 -7.93 -54.96
C ARG A 570 25.29 -9.04 -53.95
N PRO A 571 25.00 -10.32 -54.27
CA PRO A 571 25.47 -11.40 -53.43
C PRO A 571 27.00 -11.31 -53.38
N SER A 572 27.57 -11.15 -52.19
CA SER A 572 29.02 -11.29 -52.02
C SER A 572 29.34 -12.76 -52.21
N ASP A 573 30.44 -13.08 -52.90
CA ASP A 573 30.94 -14.46 -53.00
C ASP A 573 31.20 -15.06 -51.59
N ASP A 574 31.32 -14.21 -50.56
CA ASP A 574 31.42 -14.58 -49.14
C ASP A 574 30.09 -14.86 -48.43
N ASN A 575 28.94 -14.93 -49.12
CA ASN A 575 27.66 -15.26 -48.49
C ASN A 575 27.44 -16.80 -48.48
N PRO A 576 27.58 -17.47 -47.32
CA PRO A 576 27.52 -18.93 -47.21
C PRO A 576 26.13 -19.52 -47.47
N LEU A 577 25.10 -18.69 -47.66
CA LEU A 577 23.72 -19.11 -47.93
C LEU A 577 23.35 -19.08 -49.42
N SER A 578 24.26 -18.68 -50.31
CA SER A 578 23.96 -18.54 -51.75
C SER A 578 24.08 -19.83 -52.57
N ASN A 579 24.67 -20.90 -52.01
CA ASN A 579 25.00 -22.12 -52.76
C ASN A 579 23.98 -23.25 -52.67
N ASN A 580 22.78 -23.01 -52.16
CA ASN A 580 21.73 -24.02 -52.11
C ASN A 580 20.44 -23.44 -52.66
N PHE A 581 20.25 -23.45 -53.98
CA PHE A 581 18.97 -23.67 -54.67
C PHE A 581 19.21 -23.94 -56.16
#